data_AF-I6T091-F1
#
_entry.id   AF-I6T091-F1
#
_cell.length_a   1.000
_cell.length_b   1.000
_cell.length_c   1.000
_cell.angle_alpha   90.00
_cell.angle_beta   90.00
_cell.angle_gamma   90.00
#
_symmetry.space_group_name_H-M   'P 1'
#
loop_
_entity.id
_entity.type
_entity.pdbx_description
1 polymer ?
#
loop_
_entity_poly.entity_id
_entity_poly.type
_entity_poly.pdbx_seq_one_letter_code
_entity_poly.pdbx_strand_id
1 'polypeptide(L)'
;MNYQASFNPESVRTPQEFQAFLEQEFYASNRPMIILSYSMSLGIILFIMTSFILFGASFFLWLTRKSRFSSIQTFKESANLMLNVIGVGSIIATIVGFFYFDFVLMLGIQSTVSVLLLLWIFAKTGFKDEVKA
;
A
#
# COMPACT_ATOMS: atom_id res chain seq x y z
N MET A 1 -28.23 1.82 19.45
CA MET A 1 -27.98 0.52 18.78
C MET A 1 -29.33 -0.01 18.33
N ASN A 2 -29.54 -0.16 17.02
CA ASN A 2 -30.77 -0.74 16.47
C ASN A 2 -30.51 -2.24 16.25
N TYR A 3 -30.62 -3.01 17.33
CA TYR A 3 -30.60 -4.47 17.24
C TYR A 3 -31.87 -4.93 16.53
N GLN A 4 -31.76 -5.87 15.59
CA GLN A 4 -32.96 -6.41 14.94
C GLN A 4 -33.79 -7.16 15.97
N ALA A 5 -35.11 -7.02 15.91
CA ALA A 5 -36.04 -7.58 16.90
C ALA A 5 -36.16 -9.12 16.89
N SER A 6 -35.32 -9.82 16.11
CA SER A 6 -35.35 -11.27 15.91
C SER A 6 -34.48 -12.06 16.90
N PHE A 7 -34.36 -11.60 18.15
CA PHE A 7 -33.69 -12.39 19.19
C PHE A 7 -34.54 -13.63 19.51
N ASN A 8 -34.04 -14.82 19.17
CA ASN A 8 -34.62 -16.08 19.58
C ASN A 8 -33.83 -16.65 20.77
N PRO A 9 -34.36 -16.59 22.01
CA PRO A 9 -33.66 -17.09 23.20
C PRO A 9 -33.45 -18.61 23.18
N GLU A 10 -34.12 -19.38 22.31
CA GLU A 10 -33.94 -20.82 22.21
C GLU A 10 -32.70 -21.24 21.41
N SER A 11 -32.12 -20.34 20.61
CA SER A 11 -30.96 -20.60 19.74
C SER A 11 -29.61 -20.32 20.40
N VAL A 12 -29.60 -19.89 21.67
CA VAL A 12 -28.37 -19.58 22.41
C VAL A 12 -28.37 -20.32 23.75
N ARG A 13 -27.57 -21.37 23.85
CA ARG A 13 -27.49 -22.25 25.03
C ARG A 13 -26.14 -22.18 25.74
N THR A 14 -25.13 -21.64 25.06
CA THR A 14 -23.77 -21.50 25.58
C THR A 14 -23.27 -20.05 25.53
N PRO A 15 -22.32 -19.66 26.41
CA PRO A 15 -21.69 -18.33 26.36
C PRO A 15 -21.08 -17.98 25.00
N GLN A 16 -20.53 -18.98 24.30
CA GLN A 16 -19.91 -18.82 22.98
C GLN A 16 -20.95 -18.50 21.89
N GLU A 17 -22.10 -19.18 21.91
CA GLU A 17 -23.22 -18.89 21.01
C GLU A 17 -23.80 -17.50 21.25
N PHE A 18 -23.84 -17.06 22.52
CA PHE A 18 -24.29 -15.71 22.86
C PHE A 18 -23.33 -14.65 22.34
N GLN A 19 -22.02 -14.87 22.49
CA GLN A 19 -21.01 -13.99 21.93
C GLN A 19 -21.14 -13.90 20.40
N ALA A 20 -21.26 -15.03 19.70
CA ALA A 20 -21.40 -15.06 18.25
C ALA A 20 -22.67 -14.31 17.77
N PHE A 21 -23.79 -14.47 18.49
CA PHE A 21 -25.01 -13.72 18.22
C PHE A 21 -24.80 -12.20 18.35
N LEU A 22 -24.17 -11.76 19.45
CA LEU A 22 -23.88 -10.34 19.66
C LEU A 22 -22.95 -9.77 18.59
N GLU A 23 -21.92 -10.52 18.19
CA GLU A 23 -21.00 -10.13 17.11
C GLU A 23 -21.74 -9.98 15.78
N GLN A 24 -22.63 -10.92 15.44
CA GLN A 24 -23.39 -10.88 14.20
C GLN A 24 -24.36 -9.70 14.15
N GLU A 25 -25.09 -9.45 15.23
CA GLU A 25 -26.02 -8.33 15.34
C GLU A 25 -25.29 -6.98 15.37
N PHE A 26 -24.17 -6.90 16.10
CA PHE A 26 -23.30 -5.74 16.09
C PHE A 26 -22.77 -5.47 14.69
N TYR A 27 -22.29 -6.50 13.98
CA TYR A 27 -21.81 -6.35 12.61
C TYR A 27 -22.94 -5.91 11.68
N ALA A 28 -24.12 -6.53 11.76
CA ALA A 28 -25.28 -6.16 10.92
C ALA A 28 -25.72 -4.71 11.13
N SER A 29 -25.80 -4.24 12.38
CA SER A 29 -26.19 -2.86 12.69
C SER A 29 -25.10 -1.84 12.36
N ASN A 30 -23.82 -2.22 12.39
CA ASN A 30 -22.69 -1.28 12.23
C ASN A 30 -21.86 -1.52 10.95
N ARG A 31 -22.35 -2.38 10.04
CA ARG A 31 -21.67 -2.77 8.78
C ARG A 31 -21.01 -1.59 8.05
N PRO A 32 -21.69 -0.46 7.78
CA PRO A 32 -21.08 0.66 7.09
C PRO A 32 -19.91 1.28 7.86
N MET A 33 -20.06 1.45 9.18
CA MET A 33 -19.02 1.99 10.06
C MET A 33 -17.81 1.05 10.12
N ILE A 34 -18.05 -0.24 10.25
CA ILE A 34 -17.00 -1.26 10.28
C ILE A 34 -16.22 -1.25 8.96
N ILE A 35 -16.91 -1.34 7.82
CA ILE A 35 -16.27 -1.31 6.49
C ILE A 35 -15.46 -0.03 6.29
N LEU A 36 -16.00 1.13 6.70
CA LEU A 36 -15.30 2.41 6.60
C LEU A 36 -14.04 2.43 7.46
N SER A 37 -14.14 1.97 8.72
CA SER A 37 -13.00 1.93 9.64
C SER A 37 -11.88 1.00 9.15
N TYR A 38 -12.23 -0.17 8.61
CA TYR A 38 -11.27 -1.09 8.01
C TYR A 38 -10.62 -0.49 6.75
N SER A 39 -11.42 0.06 5.84
CA SER A 39 -10.93 0.70 4.62
C SER A 39 -10.01 1.89 4.92
N MET A 40 -10.39 2.72 5.89
CA MET A 40 -9.59 3.86 6.33
C MET A 40 -8.28 3.41 6.98
N SER A 41 -8.31 2.39 7.84
CA SER A 41 -7.11 1.84 8.47
C SER A 41 -6.14 1.28 7.42
N LEU A 42 -6.64 0.49 6.46
CA LEU A 42 -5.83 -0.01 5.35
C LEU A 42 -5.28 1.12 4.50
N GLY A 43 -6.09 2.14 4.19
CA GLY A 43 -5.65 3.31 3.45
C GLY A 43 -4.53 4.08 4.15
N ILE A 44 -4.62 4.27 5.47
CA ILE A 44 -3.58 4.93 6.27
C ILE A 44 -2.31 4.09 6.27
N ILE A 45 -2.41 2.77 6.48
CA ILE A 45 -1.26 1.86 6.46
C ILE A 45 -0.56 1.91 5.08
N LEU A 46 -1.33 1.81 3.99
CA LEU A 46 -0.81 1.93 2.63
C LEU A 46 -0.08 3.25 2.41
N PHE A 47 -0.72 4.35 2.82
CA PHE A 47 -0.17 5.68 2.65
C PHE A 47 1.16 5.85 3.40
N ILE A 48 1.22 5.40 4.66
CA ILE A 48 2.42 5.46 5.48
C ILE A 48 3.52 4.59 4.87
N MET A 49 3.24 3.34 4.52
CA MET A 49 4.22 2.43 3.92
C MET A 49 4.76 2.96 2.60
N THR A 50 3.89 3.42 1.71
CA THR A 50 4.27 4.00 0.43
C THR A 50 5.10 5.27 0.62
N SER A 51 4.74 6.10 1.60
CA SER A 51 5.50 7.31 1.95
C SER A 51 6.90 6.97 2.45
N PHE A 52 7.04 5.95 3.32
CA PHE A 52 8.34 5.48 3.78
C PHE A 52 9.22 4.98 2.63
N ILE A 53 8.66 4.20 1.70
CA ILE A 53 9.40 3.73 0.52
C ILE A 53 9.79 4.92 -0.36
N LEU A 54 8.84 5.83 -0.66
CA LEU A 54 9.08 7.00 -1.50
C LEU A 54 10.19 7.87 -0.90
N PHE A 55 10.01 8.38 0.32
CA PHE A 55 10.96 9.30 0.93
C PHE A 55 12.26 8.60 1.34
N GLY A 56 12.19 7.36 1.83
CA GLY A 56 13.36 6.57 2.20
C GLY A 56 14.26 6.26 1.00
N ALA A 57 13.70 5.71 -0.08
CA ALA A 57 14.46 5.45 -1.30
C ALA A 57 14.96 6.73 -1.96
N SER A 58 14.15 7.80 -1.95
CA SER A 58 14.58 9.11 -2.46
C SER A 58 15.76 9.67 -1.67
N PHE A 59 15.75 9.51 -0.34
CA PHE A 59 16.85 9.92 0.51
C PHE A 59 18.14 9.15 0.16
N PHE A 60 18.06 7.83 -0.01
CA PHE A 60 19.21 7.03 -0.44
C PHE A 60 19.72 7.43 -1.83
N LEU A 61 18.82 7.65 -2.79
CA LEU A 61 19.20 8.14 -4.12
C LEU A 61 19.84 9.52 -4.05
N TRP A 62 19.32 10.43 -3.24
CA TRP A 62 19.90 11.75 -3.05
C TRP A 62 21.31 11.68 -2.42
N LEU A 63 21.56 10.73 -1.52
CA LEU A 63 22.92 10.50 -0.99
C LEU A 63 23.92 10.09 -2.09
N THR A 64 23.45 9.46 -3.18
CA THR A 64 24.31 9.12 -4.32
C THR A 64 24.84 10.32 -5.10
N ARG A 65 24.36 11.55 -4.84
CA ARG A 65 24.79 12.79 -5.49
C ARG A 65 26.31 13.05 -5.45
N LYS A 66 27.01 12.48 -4.48
CA LYS A 66 28.48 12.64 -4.32
C LYS A 66 29.26 11.69 -5.23
N SER A 67 28.58 10.76 -5.90
CA SER A 67 29.16 9.78 -6.81
C SER A 67 29.29 10.33 -8.22
N ARG A 68 30.34 9.94 -8.96
CA ARG A 68 30.49 10.24 -10.41
C ARG A 68 29.47 9.50 -11.30
N PHE A 69 28.68 8.61 -10.70
CA PHE A 69 27.70 7.74 -11.36
C PHE A 69 26.26 8.23 -11.19
N SER A 70 26.00 9.50 -10.84
CA SER A 70 24.62 10.02 -10.73
C SER A 70 24.58 11.51 -11.04
N SER A 71 23.65 11.95 -11.89
CA SER A 71 23.36 13.37 -12.18
C SER A 71 22.39 13.98 -11.15
N ILE A 72 21.81 13.17 -10.26
CA ILE A 72 20.82 13.63 -9.28
C ILE A 72 21.45 14.65 -8.34
N GLN A 73 21.01 15.92 -8.43
CA GLN A 73 21.53 17.01 -7.61
C GLN A 73 20.60 17.35 -6.44
N THR A 74 19.29 17.22 -6.65
CA THR A 74 18.28 17.67 -5.69
C THR A 74 17.44 16.52 -5.14
N PHE A 75 16.94 16.68 -3.91
CA PHE A 75 16.00 15.70 -3.32
C PHE A 75 14.70 15.61 -4.14
N LYS A 76 14.31 16.69 -4.81
CA LYS A 76 13.13 16.74 -5.68
C LYS A 76 13.30 15.81 -6.89
N GLU A 77 14.48 15.77 -7.51
CA GLU A 77 14.77 14.83 -8.60
C GLU A 77 14.68 13.37 -8.14
N SER A 78 15.28 13.04 -6.99
CA SER A 78 15.17 11.68 -6.43
C SER A 78 13.73 11.31 -6.07
N ALA A 79 12.96 12.25 -5.50
CA ALA A 79 11.56 12.05 -5.19
C ALA A 79 10.70 11.87 -6.43
N ASN A 80 10.95 12.67 -7.47
CA ASN A 80 10.24 12.55 -8.74
C ASN A 80 10.56 11.23 -9.44
N LEU A 81 11.82 10.81 -9.45
CA LEU A 81 12.23 9.50 -9.99
C LEU A 81 11.54 8.37 -9.23
N MET A 82 11.58 8.39 -7.90
CA MET A 82 10.91 7.36 -7.09
C MET A 82 9.40 7.37 -7.23
N LEU A 83 8.77 8.54 -7.40
CA LEU A 83 7.33 8.65 -7.61
C LEU A 83 6.92 7.98 -8.93
N ASN A 84 7.70 8.18 -10.00
CA ASN A 84 7.47 7.49 -11.28
C ASN A 84 7.67 5.97 -11.14
N VAL A 85 8.74 5.55 -10.46
CA VAL A 85 9.05 4.14 -10.26
C VAL A 85 7.97 3.42 -9.46
N ILE A 86 7.58 4.00 -8.32
CA ILE A 86 6.51 3.50 -7.46
C ILE A 86 5.17 3.53 -8.19
N GLY A 87 4.89 4.58 -8.96
CA GLY A 87 3.66 4.70 -9.75
C GLY A 87 3.48 3.56 -10.73
N VAL A 88 4.53 3.20 -11.47
CA VAL A 88 4.52 2.02 -12.36
C VAL A 88 4.34 0.72 -11.58
N GLY A 89 5.05 0.58 -10.45
CA GLY A 89 4.88 -0.56 -9.54
C GLY A 89 3.45 -0.73 -9.04
N SER A 90 2.80 0.37 -8.67
CA SER A 90 1.42 0.40 -8.19
C SER A 90 0.42 0.03 -9.29
N ILE A 91 0.62 0.48 -10.53
CA ILE A 91 -0.23 0.09 -11.66
C ILE A 91 -0.14 -1.43 -11.88
N ILE A 92 1.07 -1.99 -11.89
CA ILE A 92 1.27 -3.44 -12.05
C ILE A 92 0.65 -4.21 -10.90
N ALA A 93 0.87 -3.79 -9.65
CA ALA A 93 0.26 -4.42 -8.49
C ALA A 93 -1.28 -4.36 -8.54
N THR A 94 -1.86 -3.26 -9.03
CA THR A 94 -3.31 -3.11 -9.23
C THR A 94 -3.83 -4.12 -10.25
N ILE A 95 -3.13 -4.29 -11.37
CA ILE A 95 -3.51 -5.30 -12.39
C ILE A 95 -3.53 -6.70 -11.78
N VAL A 96 -2.53 -7.04 -10.98
CA VAL A 96 -2.48 -8.35 -10.29
C VAL A 96 -3.57 -8.48 -9.22
N GLY A 97 -3.85 -7.40 -8.50
CA GLY A 97 -4.89 -7.34 -7.48
C GLY A 97 -6.30 -7.64 -7.99
N PHE A 98 -6.57 -7.43 -9.29
CA PHE A 98 -7.83 -7.86 -9.90
C PHE A 98 -8.00 -9.38 -9.98
N PHE A 99 -6.90 -10.15 -9.99
CA PHE A 99 -6.93 -11.62 -10.03
C PHE A 99 -6.71 -12.25 -8.65
N TYR A 100 -5.85 -11.64 -7.83
CA TYR A 100 -5.50 -12.12 -6.49
C TYR A 100 -5.63 -10.97 -5.48
N PHE A 101 -6.76 -10.92 -4.77
CA PHE A 101 -7.04 -9.87 -3.78
C PHE A 101 -6.35 -10.16 -2.45
N ASP A 102 -5.03 -10.09 -2.44
CA ASP A 102 -4.19 -10.18 -1.23
C ASP A 102 -3.34 -8.91 -1.11
N PHE A 103 -3.59 -8.15 -0.05
CA PHE A 103 -2.93 -6.88 0.23
C PHE A 103 -1.42 -7.01 0.42
N VAL A 104 -0.97 -8.08 1.08
CA VAL A 104 0.46 -8.33 1.32
C VAL A 104 1.16 -8.65 0.01
N LEU A 105 0.51 -9.47 -0.83
CA LEU A 105 1.02 -9.80 -2.16
C LEU A 105 1.10 -8.55 -3.05
N MET A 106 0.07 -7.70 -3.05
CA MET A 106 0.06 -6.46 -3.83
C MET A 106 1.21 -5.52 -3.43
N LEU A 107 1.45 -5.35 -2.12
CA LEU A 107 2.59 -4.57 -1.62
C LEU A 107 3.94 -5.20 -1.99
N GLY A 108 4.05 -6.52 -1.92
CA GLY A 108 5.24 -7.26 -2.36
C GLY A 108 5.54 -7.04 -3.85
N ILE A 109 4.52 -7.10 -4.70
CA ILE A 109 4.65 -6.87 -6.14
C ILE A 109 5.05 -5.41 -6.41
N GLN A 110 4.34 -4.45 -5.81
CA GLN A 110 4.60 -3.03 -6.00
C GLN A 110 6.05 -2.67 -5.62
N SER A 111 6.54 -3.15 -4.48
CA SER A 111 7.91 -2.91 -4.02
C SER A 111 8.95 -3.62 -4.90
N THR A 112 8.72 -4.88 -5.26
CA THR A 112 9.65 -5.65 -6.12
C THR A 112 9.79 -5.02 -7.49
N VAL A 113 8.67 -4.70 -8.15
CA VAL A 113 8.65 -4.02 -9.45
C VAL A 113 9.36 -2.67 -9.37
N SER A 114 9.12 -1.91 -8.30
CA SER A 114 9.79 -0.62 -8.08
C SER A 114 11.31 -0.79 -8.03
N VAL A 115 11.81 -1.76 -7.27
CA VAL A 115 13.25 -2.03 -7.17
C VAL A 115 13.84 -2.48 -8.51
N LEU A 116 13.18 -3.41 -9.20
CA LEU A 116 13.63 -3.89 -10.51
C LEU A 116 13.67 -2.76 -11.55
N LEU A 117 12.66 -1.90 -11.57
CA LEU A 117 12.59 -0.76 -12.47
C LEU A 117 13.68 0.28 -12.14
N LEU A 118 13.94 0.53 -10.85
CA LEU A 118 15.04 1.41 -10.44
C LEU A 118 16.40 0.86 -10.85
N LEU A 119 16.63 -0.45 -10.68
CA LEU A 119 17.85 -1.12 -11.15
C LEU A 119 18.00 -1.06 -12.66
N TRP A 120 16.90 -1.23 -13.40
CA TRP A 120 16.90 -1.11 -14.85
C TRP A 120 17.22 0.31 -15.32
N ILE A 121 16.63 1.34 -14.69
CA ILE A 121 16.96 2.74 -14.95
C ILE A 121 18.44 3.00 -14.66
N PHE A 122 18.95 2.53 -13.51
CA PHE A 122 20.36 2.66 -13.15
C PHE A 122 21.28 1.96 -14.17
N ALA A 123 20.95 0.75 -14.61
CA ALA A 123 21.75 0.01 -15.58
C ALA A 123 21.78 0.70 -16.95
N LYS A 124 20.68 1.34 -17.36
CA LYS A 124 20.57 1.99 -18.66
C LYS A 124 21.17 3.40 -18.69
N THR A 125 20.92 4.20 -17.65
CA THR A 125 21.29 5.63 -17.66
C THR A 125 22.42 5.96 -16.70
N GLY A 126 22.70 5.09 -15.72
CA GLY A 126 23.56 5.44 -14.59
C GLY A 126 23.07 6.71 -13.88
N PHE A 127 21.76 6.94 -13.86
CA PHE A 127 21.12 8.19 -13.42
C PHE A 127 21.72 9.46 -14.05
N LYS A 128 22.28 9.37 -15.27
CA LYS A 128 22.75 10.53 -16.03
C LYS A 128 21.62 11.04 -16.90
N ASP A 129 21.51 12.36 -16.99
CA ASP A 129 20.65 12.99 -17.98
C ASP A 129 21.26 12.77 -19.37
N GLU A 130 20.44 12.37 -20.34
CA GLU A 130 20.87 12.39 -21.73
C GLU A 130 21.17 13.85 -22.10
N VAL A 131 22.45 14.15 -22.40
CA VAL A 131 22.83 15.41 -23.02
C VAL A 131 22.14 15.41 -24.38
N LYS A 132 21.02 16.11 -24.51
CA LYS A 132 20.46 16.44 -25.81
C LYS A 132 21.52 17.26 -26.55
N ALA A 133 22.17 16.61 -27.52
CA ALA A 133 23.02 17.26 -28.52
C ALA A 133 22.16 18.10 -29.46
#